data_AF-A0A6M5ISL2-F1
#
_entry.id   AF-A0A6M5ISL2-F1
#
_cell.length_a   1.000
_cell.length_b   1.000
_cell.length_c   1.000
_cell.angle_alpha   90.00
_cell.angle_beta   90.00
_cell.angle_gamma   90.00
#
_symmetry.space_group_name_H-M   'P 1'
#
loop_
_entity.id
_entity.type
_entity.pdbx_description
1 polymer ?
#
loop_
_entity_poly.entity_id
_entity_poly.type
_entity_poly.pdbx_seq_one_letter_code
_entity_poly.pdbx_strand_id
1 'polypeptide(L)'
;MRDDDFEVEAKWKEEVYYWEGSKGFLFDAGWGVEPPVLYVPPADEWDASTPEWMHGRRDVILSRLDGYARHRLVEGPYPGVQRGLTREL
;
A
#
# COMPACT_ATOMS: atom_id res chain seq x y z
N MET A 1 21.39 -9.65 7.11
CA MET A 1 20.44 -8.59 6.69
C MET A 1 19.10 -9.04 7.23
N ARG A 2 18.52 -8.32 8.19
CA ARG A 2 17.14 -8.63 8.61
C ARG A 2 16.26 -8.10 7.50
N ASP A 3 15.78 -8.99 6.63
CA ASP A 3 14.53 -8.73 5.93
C ASP A 3 13.51 -8.56 7.05
N ASP A 4 13.03 -7.34 7.26
CA ASP A 4 11.80 -7.13 8.03
C ASP A 4 10.74 -8.00 7.34
N ASP A 5 10.25 -9.00 8.06
CA ASP A 5 9.23 -9.92 7.60
C ASP A 5 8.00 -9.08 7.21
N PHE A 6 7.78 -8.97 5.90
CA PHE A 6 6.69 -8.18 5.35
C PHE A 6 5.57 -9.12 4.91
N GLU A 7 4.33 -8.71 5.16
CA GLU A 7 3.14 -9.45 4.76
C GLU A 7 2.21 -8.52 3.99
N VAL A 8 1.61 -9.03 2.91
CA VAL A 8 0.59 -8.30 2.15
C VAL A 8 -0.71 -9.08 2.22
N GLU A 9 -1.74 -8.46 2.80
CA GLU A 9 -3.05 -9.07 3.02
C GLU A 9 -4.12 -8.34 2.19
N ALA A 10 -4.71 -9.03 1.21
CA ALA A 10 -5.87 -8.52 0.51
C ALA A 10 -7.14 -8.80 1.34
N LYS A 11 -7.74 -7.74 1.90
CA LYS A 11 -9.02 -7.77 2.61
C LYS A 11 -10.18 -7.50 1.63
N TRP A 12 -11.40 -7.71 2.11
CA TRP A 12 -12.57 -7.81 1.25
C TRP A 12 -12.90 -6.49 0.54
N LYS A 13 -13.30 -6.64 -0.72
CA LYS A 13 -13.68 -5.66 -1.75
C LYS A 13 -12.66 -4.61 -2.17
N GLU A 14 -11.96 -3.84 -1.34
CA GLU A 14 -11.14 -2.72 -1.87
C GLU A 14 -9.90 -2.41 -1.03
N GLU A 15 -9.46 -3.37 -0.21
CA GLU A 15 -8.48 -3.13 0.85
C GLU A 15 -7.25 -4.02 0.70
N VAL A 16 -6.07 -3.43 0.59
CA VAL A 16 -4.80 -4.17 0.61
C VAL A 16 -3.94 -3.64 1.75
N TYR A 17 -3.71 -4.47 2.74
CA TYR A 17 -2.80 -4.15 3.84
C TYR A 17 -1.38 -4.55 3.51
N TYR A 18 -0.45 -3.66 3.79
CA TYR A 18 0.98 -3.95 3.85
C TYR A 18 1.43 -3.90 5.32
N TRP A 19 2.00 -4.99 5.79
CA TRP A 19 2.49 -5.17 7.14
C TRP A 19 4.01 -5.30 7.16
N GLU A 20 4.65 -4.65 8.13
CA GLU A 20 6.01 -4.97 8.56
C GLU A 20 6.02 -5.14 10.08
N GLY A 21 6.18 -6.39 10.54
CA GLY A 21 6.02 -6.75 11.94
C GLY A 21 4.62 -6.38 12.48
N SER A 22 4.56 -5.45 13.44
CA SER A 22 3.30 -4.99 14.07
C SER A 22 2.70 -3.73 13.43
N LYS A 23 3.30 -3.23 12.34
CA LYS A 23 2.90 -1.97 11.69
C LYS A 23 2.19 -2.27 10.38
N GLY A 24 0.93 -1.84 10.27
CA GLY A 24 0.11 -2.04 9.08
C GLY A 24 -0.24 -0.71 8.41
N PHE A 25 -0.18 -0.70 7.08
CA PHE A 25 -0.70 0.39 6.27
C PHE A 25 -1.71 -0.14 5.26
N LEU A 26 -2.90 0.46 5.24
CA LEU A 26 -3.95 0.13 4.28
C LEU A 26 -3.79 0.98 3.01
N PHE A 27 -3.69 0.29 1.88
CA PHE A 27 -3.81 0.86 0.55
C PHE A 27 -5.21 0.60 -0.02
N ASP A 28 -5.71 1.58 -0.75
CA ASP A 28 -6.97 1.49 -1.49
C ASP A 28 -6.76 0.68 -2.79
N ALA A 29 -7.61 -0.31 -3.03
CA ALA A 29 -7.59 -1.13 -4.23
C ALA A 29 -8.92 -1.04 -5.00
N GLY A 30 -8.85 -0.69 -6.28
CA GLY A 30 -9.99 -0.73 -7.18
C GLY A 30 -10.24 -2.15 -7.69
N TRP A 31 -11.34 -2.76 -7.24
CA TRP A 31 -11.70 -4.16 -7.54
C TRP A 31 -12.74 -4.30 -8.67
N GLY A 32 -13.22 -3.18 -9.20
CA GLY A 32 -14.16 -3.12 -10.34
C GLY A 32 -13.49 -3.19 -11.73
N VAL A 33 -12.18 -3.44 -11.79
CA VAL A 33 -11.37 -3.48 -13.02
C VAL A 33 -10.47 -4.72 -13.03
N GLU A 34 -10.17 -5.27 -14.20
CA GLU A 34 -9.25 -6.41 -14.38
C GLU A 34 -8.06 -6.02 -15.27
N PRO A 35 -6.80 -6.11 -14.79
CA PRO A 35 -6.40 -6.51 -13.43
C PRO A 35 -6.81 -5.45 -12.39
N PRO A 36 -7.07 -5.85 -11.13
CA PRO A 36 -7.44 -4.90 -10.08
C PRO A 36 -6.30 -3.90 -9.86
N VAL A 37 -6.64 -2.67 -9.48
CA VAL A 37 -5.68 -1.56 -9.39
C VAL A 37 -5.39 -1.30 -7.92
N LEU A 38 -4.13 -1.12 -7.56
CA LEU A 38 -3.72 -0.68 -6.23
C LEU A 38 -3.25 0.77 -6.31
N TYR A 39 -3.92 1.64 -5.57
CA TYR A 39 -3.62 3.06 -5.55
C TYR A 39 -2.58 3.37 -4.48
N VAL A 40 -1.49 3.99 -4.90
CA VAL A 40 -0.38 4.36 -4.02
C VAL A 40 -0.17 5.87 -4.04
N PRO A 41 0.23 6.47 -2.90
CA PRO A 41 0.56 7.88 -2.87
C PRO A 41 1.67 8.24 -3.88
N PRO A 42 1.56 9.38 -4.58
CA PRO A 42 2.63 9.87 -5.44
C PRO A 42 3.88 10.19 -4.60
N ALA A 43 5.05 10.17 -5.23
CA ALA A 43 6.33 10.35 -4.52
C ALA A 43 6.37 11.62 -3.67
N ASP A 44 5.91 12.75 -4.23
CA ASP A 44 5.88 14.05 -3.54
C ASP A 44 4.93 14.10 -2.33
N GLU A 45 3.93 13.22 -2.26
CA GLU A 45 2.97 13.17 -1.15
C GLU A 45 3.13 11.93 -0.26
N TRP A 46 4.15 11.10 -0.52
CA TRP A 46 4.36 9.84 0.19
C TRP A 46 4.56 10.11 1.68
N ASP A 47 5.50 10.96 2.04
CA ASP A 47 5.81 11.23 3.44
C ASP A 47 4.65 11.95 4.16
N ALA A 48 3.82 12.69 3.42
CA ALA A 48 2.64 13.36 3.96
C ALA A 48 1.42 12.42 4.14
N SER A 49 1.39 11.30 3.39
CA SER A 49 0.24 10.38 3.33
C SER A 49 0.53 9.01 3.95
N THR A 50 1.79 8.75 4.33
CA THR A 50 2.24 7.50 4.93
C THR A 50 2.90 7.77 6.29
N PRO A 51 2.89 6.78 7.20
CA PRO A 51 3.57 6.89 8.48
C PRO A 51 5.10 6.91 8.34
N GLU A 52 5.79 7.50 9.32
CA GLU A 52 7.25 7.75 9.31
C GLU A 52 8.09 6.50 9.04
N TRP A 53 7.62 5.32 9.42
CA TRP A 53 8.34 4.07 9.19
C TRP A 53 8.40 3.64 7.72
N MET A 54 7.57 4.24 6.85
CA MET A 54 7.56 4.04 5.39
C MET A 54 8.35 5.12 4.65
N HIS A 55 8.76 6.20 5.32
CA HIS A 55 9.49 7.31 4.73
C HIS A 55 10.89 6.86 4.28
N GLY A 56 11.35 7.37 3.14
CA GLY A 56 12.66 7.02 2.58
C GLY A 56 12.80 5.59 2.04
N ARG A 57 11.75 4.78 2.08
CA ARG A 57 11.74 3.39 1.59
C ARG A 57 10.57 3.05 0.66
N ARG A 58 10.00 4.09 0.04
CA ARG A 58 8.91 4.00 -0.94
C ARG A 58 9.19 2.95 -2.02
N ASP A 59 10.31 3.05 -2.73
CA ASP A 59 10.65 2.14 -3.83
C ASP A 59 10.73 0.68 -3.40
N VAL A 60 11.22 0.41 -2.17
CA VAL A 60 11.28 -0.94 -1.59
C VAL A 60 9.88 -1.48 -1.36
N ILE A 61 8.99 -0.67 -0.77
CA ILE A 61 7.61 -1.05 -0.49
C ILE A 61 6.85 -1.28 -1.80
N LEU A 62 6.99 -0.39 -2.79
CA LEU A 62 6.35 -0.54 -4.10
C LEU A 62 6.84 -1.79 -4.84
N SER A 63 8.14 -2.08 -4.79
CA SER A 63 8.69 -3.31 -5.40
C SER A 63 8.14 -4.58 -4.74
N ARG A 64 7.95 -4.57 -3.42
CA ARG A 64 7.33 -5.68 -2.66
C ARG A 64 5.85 -5.83 -3.00
N LEU A 65 5.12 -4.72 -3.12
CA LEU A 65 3.72 -4.72 -3.54
C LEU A 65 3.55 -5.24 -4.96
N ASP A 66 4.38 -4.78 -5.91
CA ASP A 66 4.37 -5.26 -7.32
C ASP A 66 4.63 -6.77 -7.42
N GLY A 67 5.59 -7.27 -6.64
CA GLY A 67 5.94 -8.69 -6.64
C GLY A 67 4.88 -9.61 -6.01
N TYR A 68 4.06 -9.09 -5.10
CA TYR A 68 3.05 -9.89 -4.38
C TYR A 68 1.64 -9.73 -4.97
N ALA A 69 1.28 -8.50 -5.35
CA ALA A 69 -0.06 -8.19 -5.79
C ALA A 69 -0.23 -8.55 -7.27
N ARG A 70 -1.27 -9.31 -7.61
CA ARG A 70 -1.76 -9.40 -9.01
C ARG A 70 -2.40 -8.08 -9.49
N HIS A 71 -2.07 -6.97 -8.83
CA HIS A 71 -2.68 -5.66 -9.04
C HIS A 71 -1.74 -4.79 -9.86
N ARG A 72 -2.32 -3.88 -10.66
CA ARG A 72 -1.57 -2.80 -11.29
C ARG A 72 -1.39 -1.66 -10.30
N LEU A 73 -0.14 -1.29 -10.01
CA LEU A 73 0.15 -0.09 -9.23
C LEU A 73 -0.21 1.18 -10.03
N VAL A 74 -0.95 2.09 -9.42
CA VAL A 74 -1.29 3.41 -9.98
C VAL A 74 -1.02 4.47 -8.94
N GLU A 75 -0.27 5.51 -9.32
CA GLU A 75 -0.03 6.67 -8.47
C GLU A 75 -1.25 7.60 -8.47
N GLY A 76 -1.63 8.06 -7.28
CA GLY A 76 -2.71 9.01 -7.09
C GLY A 76 -3.87 8.44 -6.27
N PRO A 77 -4.83 9.28 -5.88
CA PRO A 77 -5.95 8.86 -5.04
C PRO A 77 -6.91 7.97 -5.83
N TYR A 78 -7.57 7.03 -5.12
CA TYR A 78 -8.74 6.36 -5.66
C TYR A 78 -9.85 7.41 -5.91
N PRO A 79 -10.50 7.44 -7.09
CA PRO A 79 -11.58 8.37 -7.33
C PRO A 79 -12.75 8.13 -6.38
N GLY A 80 -12.92 9.01 -5.39
CA GLY A 80 -14.10 9.05 -4.50
C GLY A 80 -13.91 8.57 -3.05
N VAL A 81 -12.71 8.16 -2.62
CA VAL A 81 -12.43 7.70 -1.24
C VAL A 81 -11.26 8.46 -0.62
N GLN A 82 -11.30 8.69 0.70
CA GLN A 82 -10.26 9.40 1.45
C GLN A 82 -9.09 8.49 1.83
N ARG A 83 -7.91 9.12 1.89
CA ARG A 83 -6.55 8.57 2.05
C ARG A 83 -6.40 7.47 3.12
N GLY A 84 -5.63 6.44 2.74
CA GLY A 84 -5.03 5.34 3.51
C GLY A 84 -5.06 5.45 5.03
N LEU A 85 -5.59 4.39 5.67
CA LEU A 85 -5.65 4.24 7.12
C LEU A 85 -4.40 3.49 7.61
N THR A 86 -3.70 4.08 8.57
CA THR A 86 -2.64 3.37 9.31
C THR A 86 -3.28 2.57 10.45
N ARG A 87 -2.84 1.33 10.66
CA ARG A 87 -3.29 0.48 11.77
C ARG A 87 -2.10 -0.05 12.56
N GLU A 88 -2.20 0.08 13.88
CA GLU A 88 -1.29 -0.55 14.84
C GLU A 88 -2.03 -1.76 15.45
N LEU A 89 -1.36 -2.92 15.53
CA LEU A 89 -1.88 -4.14 16.17
C LEU A 89 -1.48 -4.23 17.64
#